data_AF-M6ZXC2-F1
#
_entry.id   AF-M6ZXC2-F1
#
_cell.length_a   1.000
_cell.length_b   1.000
_cell.length_c   1.000
_cell.angle_alpha   90.00
_cell.angle_beta   90.00
_cell.angle_gamma   90.00
#
_symmetry.space_group_name_H-M   'P 1'
#
loop_
_entity.id
_entity.type
_entity.pdbx_description
1 polymer ?
#
loop_
_entity_poly.entity_id
_entity_poly.type
_entity_poly.pdbx_seq_one_letter_code
_entity_poly.pdbx_strand_id
1 'polypeptide(L)' 'MVETKSKISFEDALMELEQIAEKLERQDFSLEESLKAYERGMELKKSVREF' A
#
# COMPACT_ATOMS: atom_id res chain seq x y z
N MET A 1 -24.61 3.65 -7.02
CA MET A 1 -23.19 3.74 -7.43
C MET A 1 -22.56 2.41 -7.07
N VAL A 2 -22.13 1.62 -8.05
CA VAL A 2 -21.53 0.31 -7.79
C VAL A 2 -20.09 0.58 -7.36
N GLU A 3 -19.80 0.33 -6.09
CA GLU A 3 -18.43 0.26 -5.58
C GLU A 3 -17.74 -0.92 -6.25
N THR A 4 -17.09 -0.66 -7.38
CA THR A 4 -16.16 -1.59 -7.98
C THR A 4 -15.00 -1.73 -7.00
N LYS A 5 -14.96 -2.86 -6.28
CA LYS A 5 -13.72 -3.42 -5.72
C LYS A 5 -12.76 -3.61 -6.90
N SER A 6 -12.06 -2.54 -7.28
CA SER A 6 -11.06 -2.57 -8.32
C SER A 6 -9.96 -3.50 -7.82
N LYS A 7 -9.82 -4.65 -8.47
CA LYS A 7 -8.59 -5.43 -8.39
C LYS A 7 -7.48 -4.50 -8.87
N ILE A 8 -6.77 -3.89 -7.93
CA ILE A 8 -5.54 -3.12 -8.21
C ILE A 8 -4.67 -3.98 -9.12
N SER A 9 -4.23 -3.45 -10.26
CA SER A 9 -3.36 -4.22 -11.14
C SER A 9 -2.03 -4.51 -10.43
N PHE A 10 -1.32 -5.54 -10.86
CA PHE A 10 -0.01 -5.87 -10.27
C PHE A 10 0.97 -4.68 -10.34
N GLU A 11 0.95 -3.92 -11.44
CA GLU A 11 1.75 -2.71 -11.62
C GLU A 11 1.33 -1.60 -10.65
N ASP A 12 0.02 -1.39 -10.44
CA ASP A 12 -0.49 -0.42 -9.47
C ASP A 12 -0.09 -0.80 -8.03
N ALA A 13 -0.13 -2.08 -7.67
CA ALA A 13 0.30 -2.56 -6.37
C ALA A 13 1.81 -2.34 -6.13
N LEU A 14 2.62 -2.51 -7.18
CA LEU A 14 4.05 -2.25 -7.16
C LEU A 14 4.34 -0.76 -6.99
N MET A 15 3.68 0.10 -7.76
CA MET A 15 3.80 1.55 -7.62
C MET A 15 3.42 2.03 -6.21
N GLU A 16 2.35 1.49 -5.65
CA GLU A 16 1.91 1.86 -4.30
C GLU A 16 2.91 1.40 -3.23
N LEU A 17 3.54 0.23 -3.41
CA LEU A 17 4.59 -0.26 -2.54
C LEU A 17 5.84 0.65 -2.57
N GLU A 18 6.26 1.09 -3.77
CA GLU A 18 7.37 2.03 -3.95
C GLU A 18 7.08 3.36 -3.26
N GLN A 19 5.87 3.91 -3.43
CA GLN A 19 5.47 5.14 -2.74
C GLN A 19 5.47 5.00 -1.22
N ILE A 20 5.07 3.84 -0.69
CA ILE A 20 5.12 3.58 0.76
C ILE A 20 6.58 3.52 1.22
N ALA A 21 7.47 2.86 0.48
CA ALA A 21 8.90 2.80 0.80
C ALA A 21 9.57 4.19 0.75
N GLU A 22 9.32 4.95 -0.32
CA GLU A 22 9.81 6.33 -0.48
C GLU A 22 9.32 7.25 0.62
N LYS A 23 8.04 7.09 1.01
CA LYS A 23 7.51 7.79 2.15
C LYS A 23 8.36 7.37 3.34
N LEU A 24 8.44 6.08 3.72
CA LEU A 24 9.11 5.56 4.93
C LEU A 24 10.58 5.98 5.11
N GLU A 25 11.29 6.28 4.02
CA GLU A 25 12.66 6.82 4.07
C GLU A 25 12.74 8.29 4.53
N ARG A 26 11.64 9.06 4.41
CA ARG A 26 11.56 10.43 4.92
C ARG A 26 11.41 10.38 6.44
N GLN A 27 12.30 11.03 7.18
CA GLN A 27 12.38 10.96 8.65
C GLN A 27 11.21 11.57 9.44
N ASP A 28 10.10 11.93 8.77
CA ASP A 28 9.01 12.73 9.34
C ASP A 28 7.72 11.92 9.50
N PHE A 29 7.83 10.64 9.86
CA PHE A 29 6.65 9.83 10.18
C PHE A 29 6.19 10.05 11.60
N SER A 30 4.93 10.42 11.73
CA SER A 30 4.21 10.13 12.95
C SER A 30 4.04 8.62 13.13
N LEU A 31 3.91 8.19 14.38
CA LEU A 31 3.59 6.81 14.75
C LEU A 31 2.31 6.32 14.05
N GLU A 32 1.34 7.22 13.85
CA GLU A 32 0.07 6.91 13.19
C GLU A 32 0.26 6.64 11.69
N GLU A 33 1.12 7.40 11.00
CA GLU A 33 1.44 7.16 9.59
C GLU A 33 2.23 5.87 9.40
N SER A 34 3.13 5.54 10.33
CA SER A 34 3.85 4.27 10.34
C SER A 34 2.89 3.08 10.46
N LEU A 35 1.87 3.19 11.31
CA LEU A 35 0.85 2.15 11.47
C LEU A 35 -0.01 1.99 10.21
N LYS A 36 -0.48 3.09 9.62
CA LYS A 36 -1.26 3.07 8.37
C LYS A 36 -0.47 2.49 7.20
N ALA A 37 0.81 2.86 7.07
CA ALA A 37 1.70 2.31 6.05
C ALA A 37 1.90 0.80 6.19
N TYR A 38 2.05 0.31 7.43
CA TYR A 38 2.18 -1.11 7.72
C TYR A 38 0.90 -1.90 7.38
N GLU A 39 -0.28 -1.43 7.82
CA GLU A 39 -1.56 -2.06 7.49
C GLU A 39 -1.77 -2.14 5.97
N ARG A 40 -1.50 -1.04 5.27
CA ARG A 40 -1.62 -1.00 3.82
C ARG A 40 -0.65 -1.94 3.11
N GLY A 41 0.61 -1.99 3.57
CA GLY A 41 1.60 -2.93 3.04
C GLY A 41 1.19 -4.40 3.21
N MET A 42 0.53 -4.75 4.32
CA MET A 42 0.01 -6.10 4.55
C MET A 42 -1.16 -6.45 3.62
N GLU A 43 -2.07 -5.49 3.37
CA GLU A 43 -3.16 -5.65 2.39
C GLU A 43 -2.65 -5.81 0.96
N LEU A 44 -1.66 -5.01 0.57
CA LEU A 44 -1.03 -5.07 -0.74
C LEU A 44 -0.29 -6.40 -0.93
N LYS A 45 0.50 -6.84 0.06
CA LYS A 45 1.18 -8.14 0.02
C LYS A 45 0.19 -9.29 -0.15
N LYS A 46 -0.96 -9.24 0.52
CA LYS A 46 -2.02 -10.24 0.37
C LYS A 46 -2.62 -10.19 -1.04
N SER A 47 -2.89 -8.99 -1.55
CA SER A 47 -3.43 -8.78 -2.90
C SER A 47 -2.48 -9.30 -3.98
N VAL A 48 -1.18 -9.00 -3.88
CA VAL A 48 -0.13 -9.49 -4.82
C VAL A 48 0.03 -11.01 -4.77
N ARG A 49 -0.11 -11.63 -3.59
CA ARG A 49 -0.01 -13.10 -3.44
C ARG A 49 -1.22 -13.84 -4.02
N GLU A 50 -2.37 -13.18 -4.13
CA GLU A 50 -3.62 -13.73 -4.66
C GLU A 50 -3.81 -13.50 -6.18
N PHE A 51 -2.89 -12.78 -6.83
CA PHE A 51 -2.74 -12.74 -8.28
C PHE A 51 -1.97 -13.97 -8.80
#